data_AF-A0A2D9WM76-F1
#
_entry.id   AF-A0A2D9WM76-F1
#
_cell.length_a   1.000
_cell.length_b   1.000
_cell.length_c   1.000
_cell.angle_alpha   90.00
_cell.angle_beta   90.00
_cell.angle_gamma   90.00
#
_symmetry.space_group_name_H-M   'P 1'
#
loop_
_entity.id
_entity.type
_entity.pdbx_description
1 polymer ?
#
loop_
_entity_poly.entity_id
_entity_poly.type
_entity_poly.pdbx_seq_one_letter_code
_entity_poly.pdbx_strand_id
1 'polypeptide(L)' 'MPIVRIEMLPGRSLAQKRELVRLITDAVCNVAHTEPASTHVIFTEHDVEDWAWDGKLYIDQEDED' A
#
# COMPACT_ATOMS: atom_id res chain seq x y z
N MET A 1 -2.29 5.33 -18.53
CA MET A 1 -1.44 4.31 -17.88
C MET A 1 -1.20 4.72 -16.43
N PRO A 2 -2.18 4.54 -15.53
CA PRO A 2 -2.02 4.90 -14.12
C PRO A 2 -1.13 3.89 -13.38
N ILE A 3 -0.43 4.41 -12.37
CA ILE A 3 0.35 3.64 -11.41
C ILE A 3 -0.14 4.01 -10.02
N VAL A 4 -0.50 3.01 -9.21
CA VAL A 4 -0.78 3.14 -7.78
C VAL A 4 0.37 2.51 -7.02
N ARG A 5 1.05 3.30 -6.19
CA ARG A 5 2.08 2.81 -5.26
C ARG A 5 1.52 2.77 -3.86
N ILE A 6 1.75 1.66 -3.17
CA ILE A 6 1.34 1.44 -1.79
C ILE A 6 2.61 1.20 -1.00
N GLU A 7 2.92 2.13 -0.10
CA GLU A 7 3.97 1.99 0.90
C GLU A 7 3.31 1.60 2.22
N MET A 8 3.79 0.52 2.83
CA MET A 8 3.17 -0.06 4.01
C MET A 8 4.15 -0.88 4.82
N LEU A 9 3.81 -1.18 6.06
CA LEU A 9 4.57 -2.13 6.88
C LEU A 9 4.37 -3.57 6.39
N PRO A 10 5.35 -4.47 6.64
CA PRO A 10 5.24 -5.89 6.29
C PRO A 10 4.10 -6.60 7.03
N GLY A 11 3.84 -7.86 6.64
CA GLY A 11 2.97 -8.78 7.38
C GLY A 11 1.62 -9.07 6.72
N ARG A 12 1.34 -8.52 5.53
CA ARG A 12 0.10 -8.85 4.81
C ARG A 12 0.30 -10.12 4.02
N SER A 13 -0.66 -11.04 4.13
CA SER A 13 -0.64 -12.30 3.39
C SER A 13 -0.77 -12.06 1.88
N LEU A 14 -0.34 -13.04 1.10
CA LEU A 14 -0.50 -12.99 -0.36
C LEU A 14 -1.98 -12.89 -0.78
N ALA A 15 -2.90 -13.51 -0.05
CA ALA A 15 -4.33 -13.40 -0.31
C ALA A 15 -4.85 -11.96 -0.14
N GLN A 16 -4.43 -11.27 0.94
CA GLN A 16 -4.76 -9.87 1.17
C GLN A 16 -4.17 -8.96 0.08
N LYS A 17 -2.90 -9.16 -0.30
CA LYS A 17 -2.29 -8.40 -1.40
C LYS A 17 -3.05 -8.60 -2.73
N ARG A 18 -3.49 -9.82 -3.04
CA ARG A 18 -4.33 -10.09 -4.23
C ARG A 18 -5.66 -9.35 -4.19
N GLU A 19 -6.33 -9.36 -3.04
CA GLU A 19 -7.60 -8.66 -2.87
C GLU A 19 -7.43 -7.14 -3.05
N LEU A 20 -6.39 -6.55 -2.45
CA LEU A 20 -6.04 -5.14 -2.62
C LEU A 20 -5.81 -4.78 -4.10
N VAL A 21 -5.02 -5.57 -4.83
CA VAL A 21 -4.77 -5.32 -6.27
C VAL A 21 -6.07 -5.30 -7.05
N ARG A 22 -6.96 -6.27 -6.82
CA ARG A 22 -8.25 -6.36 -7.53
C ARG A 22 -9.09 -5.11 -7.28
N LEU A 23 -9.31 -4.77 -6.01
CA LEU A 23 -10.17 -3.65 -5.62
C LEU A 23 -9.62 -2.30 -6.11
N ILE A 24 -8.30 -2.09 -6.02
CA ILE A 24 -7.66 -0.86 -6.47
C ILE A 24 -7.71 -0.75 -8.00
N THR A 25 -7.43 -1.83 -8.71
CA THR A 25 -7.53 -1.85 -10.17
C THR A 25 -8.96 -1.54 -10.63
N ASP A 26 -9.96 -2.17 -10.01
CA ASP A 26 -11.37 -1.92 -10.29
C ASP A 26 -11.73 -0.44 -10.07
N ALA A 27 -11.32 0.14 -8.94
CA ALA A 27 -11.57 1.55 -8.62
C ALA A 27 -10.92 2.50 -9.64
N VAL A 28 -9.65 2.26 -10.00
CA VAL A 28 -8.91 3.08 -10.96
C VAL A 28 -9.55 2.99 -12.35
N CYS A 29 -9.88 1.80 -12.82
CA CYS A 29 -10.51 1.63 -14.13
C CYS A 29 -11.88 2.33 -14.19
N ASN A 30 -12.67 2.20 -13.12
CA ASN A 30 -14.01 2.80 -13.06
C ASN A 30 -13.98 4.33 -13.02
N VAL A 31 -13.08 4.93 -12.23
CA VAL A 31 -13.04 6.39 -12.01
C VAL A 31 -12.20 7.10 -13.06
N ALA A 32 -11.05 6.55 -13.42
CA ALA A 32 -10.12 7.16 -14.38
C ALA A 32 -10.34 6.69 -15.83
N HIS A 33 -11.36 5.87 -16.08
CA HIS A 33 -11.75 5.38 -17.40
C HIS A 33 -10.57 4.76 -18.19
N THR A 34 -9.81 3.89 -17.53
CA THR A 34 -8.67 3.18 -18.11
C THR A 34 -8.89 1.68 -18.12
N GLU A 35 -8.01 0.95 -18.81
CA GLU A 35 -8.07 -0.51 -18.87
C GLU A 35 -7.21 -1.16 -17.77
N PRO A 36 -7.60 -2.34 -17.26
CA PRO A 36 -6.80 -3.09 -16.29
C PRO A 36 -5.38 -3.37 -16.77
N ALA A 37 -5.19 -3.69 -18.06
CA ALA A 37 -3.89 -3.95 -18.65
C ALA A 37 -2.94 -2.74 -18.62
N SER A 38 -3.48 -1.53 -18.50
CA SER A 38 -2.73 -0.28 -18.40
C SER A 38 -2.59 0.24 -16.97
N THR A 39 -3.13 -0.48 -15.97
CA THR A 39 -3.18 -0.09 -14.57
C THR A 39 -2.20 -0.94 -13.76
N HIS A 40 -1.25 -0.28 -13.10
CA HIS A 40 -0.20 -0.95 -12.33
C HIS A 40 -0.39 -0.68 -10.83
N VAL A 41 -0.31 -1.73 -10.01
CA VAL A 41 -0.30 -1.64 -8.55
C VAL A 41 1.02 -2.18 -8.02
N ILE A 42 1.76 -1.36 -7.30
CA ILE A 42 3.10 -1.70 -6.79
C ILE A 42 3.08 -1.57 -5.27
N PHE A 43 3.48 -2.64 -4.57
CA PHE A 43 3.68 -2.62 -3.13
C PHE A 43 5.16 -2.40 -2.81
N THR A 44 5.43 -1.55 -1.84
CA THR A 44 6.73 -1.41 -1.20
C THR A 44 6.51 -1.59 0.30
N GLU A 45 7.20 -2.57 0.87
CA GLU A 45 7.15 -2.83 2.31
C GLU A 45 8.39 -2.22 2.97
N HIS A 46 8.16 -1.50 4.07
CA HIS A 46 9.21 -0.87 4.86
C HIS A 46 9.20 -1.46 6.27
N ASP A 47 10.37 -1.78 6.80
CA ASP A 47 10.48 -2.27 8.16
C ASP A 47 10.07 -1.18 9.17
N VAL A 48 9.71 -1.60 10.38
CA VAL A 48 9.28 -0.68 11.45
C VAL A 48 10.37 0.31 11.86
N GLU A 49 11.63 0.00 11.61
CA GLU A 49 12.79 0.87 11.84
C GLU A 49 12.94 1.97 10.77
N ASP A 50 12.30 1.79 9.61
CA ASP A 50 12.38 2.70 8.45
C ASP A 50 11.13 3.58 8.31
N TRP A 51 10.17 3.46 9.22
CA TRP A 51 8.89 4.17 9.17
C TRP A 51 8.75 5.11 10.36
N ALA A 52 8.36 6.36 10.14
CA ALA A 52 8.23 7.37 11.19
C ALA A 52 7.08 8.35 10.92
N TRP A 53 6.45 8.84 11.98
CA TRP A 53 5.57 10.00 11.96
C TRP A 53 5.61 10.71 13.31
N ASP A 54 5.17 11.97 13.35
CA ASP A 54 5.19 12.81 14.56
C ASP A 54 6.56 12.89 15.25
N GLY A 55 7.64 12.81 14.45
CA GLY A 55 9.02 12.88 14.95
C GLY A 55 9.51 11.62 15.67
N LYS A 56 8.78 10.50 15.59
CA LYS A 56 9.13 9.22 16.24
C LYS A 56 9.12 8.07 15.24
N LEU A 57 10.05 7.13 15.40
CA LEU A 57 10.02 5.88 14.63
C LEU A 57 8.78 5.06 15.02
N TYR A 58 8.29 4.21 14.12
CA TYR A 58 7.14 3.35 14.38
C TYR A 58 7.33 2.53 15.66
N ILE A 59 8.55 2.05 15.90
CA ILE A 59 8.90 1.28 17.09
C ILE A 59 8.78 2.06 18.41
N ASP A 60 8.87 3.39 18.38
CA ASP A 60 8.82 4.26 19.56
C ASP A 60 7.39 4.78 19.86
N GLN A 61 6.39 4.32 19.10
CA GLN A 61 5.01 4.83 19.20
C GLN A 61 4.21 4.12 20.29
N GLU A 62 4.58 2.90 20.67
CA GLU A 62 3.90 2.13 21.73
C GLU A 62 4.39 2.50 23.14
N ASP A 63 5.40 3.36 23.26
CA ASP A 63 5.95 3.82 24.55
C ASP A 63 5.11 4.94 25.21
N GLU A 64 3.92 5.27 24.69
CA GLU A 64 3.04 6.34 25.20
C GLU A 64 1.84 5.85 26.05
N ASP A 65 1.84 4.61 26.53
CA ASP A 65 0.86 4.14 27.53
C ASP A 65 1.19 4.57 28.97
#